data_AF-A0A9P7U8F7-F1
#
_entry.id   AF-A0A9P7U8F7-F1
#
_cell.length_a   1.000
_cell.length_b   1.000
_cell.length_c   1.000
_cell.angle_alpha   90.00
_cell.angle_beta   90.00
_cell.angle_gamma   90.00
#
_symmetry.space_group_name_H-M   'P 1'
#
loop_
_entity.id
_entity.type
_entity.pdbx_description
1 polymer ?
#
loop_
_entity_poly.entity_id
_entity_poly.type
_entity_poly.pdbx_seq_one_letter_code
_entity_poly.pdbx_strand_id
1 'polypeptide(L)'
;MESLVEVAVQLEAPLGVWDYVPGTRALGIHLFPDLRRIPNPRPQHHHSECTSKFPNNLESPDSISTFPNSAMSTPLFWSTPLRYCRWASRERPALYWSVIIGLAGPVVMVVVPPVRRYFGDVDPAPVPLTYPVPTGPRKQLSGYDD
;
A
#
# COMPACT_ATOMS: atom_id res chain seq x y z
N MET A 1 10.97 21.75 20.15
CA MET A 1 10.30 20.56 19.57
C MET A 1 10.61 20.54 18.08
N GLU A 2 11.89 20.41 17.73
CA GLU A 2 12.45 20.80 16.43
C GLU A 2 13.28 19.66 15.80
N SER A 3 13.11 18.40 16.20
CA SER A 3 14.03 17.31 15.82
C SER A 3 13.39 16.17 15.01
N LEU A 4 12.13 16.30 14.56
CA LEU A 4 11.44 15.24 13.81
C LEU A 4 10.92 15.66 12.43
N VAL A 5 10.98 16.95 12.09
CA VAL A 5 10.54 17.45 10.76
C VAL A 5 11.67 17.35 9.73
N GLU A 6 12.92 17.24 10.17
CA GLU A 6 14.11 17.31 9.29
C GLU A 6 14.45 15.99 8.57
N VAL A 7 13.76 14.88 8.88
CA VAL A 7 14.05 13.57 8.27
C VAL A 7 13.27 13.34 6.96
N ALA A 8 12.27 14.17 6.63
CA ALA A 8 11.35 13.90 5.52
C ALA A 8 11.66 14.66 4.21
N VAL A 9 12.69 15.52 4.14
CA VAL A 9 12.97 16.38 2.97
C VAL A 9 14.22 15.98 2.17
N GLN A 10 14.99 14.98 2.61
CA GLN A 10 16.33 14.71 2.06
C GLN A 10 16.43 13.52 1.08
N LEU A 11 15.40 13.18 0.30
CA LEU A 11 15.51 12.11 -0.71
C LEU A 11 14.75 12.40 -2.02
N GLU A 12 14.94 13.58 -2.59
CA GLU A 12 14.63 13.82 -4.01
C GLU A 12 15.84 14.46 -4.73
N ALA A 13 16.60 13.59 -5.43
CA ALA A 13 17.46 13.81 -6.62
C ALA A 13 18.70 14.72 -6.52
N PRO A 14 19.83 14.33 -7.17
CA PRO A 14 19.94 14.58 -8.61
C PRO A 14 20.65 13.48 -9.43
N LEU A 15 20.06 13.16 -10.58
CA LEU A 15 20.71 12.97 -11.89
C LEU A 15 22.11 12.30 -11.88
N GLY A 16 22.13 10.96 -11.84
CA GLY A 16 23.29 10.16 -12.21
C GLY A 16 23.38 9.99 -13.73
N VAL A 17 24.34 10.69 -14.31
CA VAL A 17 24.70 10.74 -15.72
C VAL A 17 25.02 9.35 -16.30
N TRP A 18 24.51 9.11 -17.50
CA TRP A 18 24.89 7.99 -18.37
C TRP A 18 26.32 8.20 -18.86
N ASP A 19 27.31 7.64 -18.16
CA ASP A 19 28.68 7.58 -18.69
C ASP A 19 28.77 6.46 -19.73
N TYR A 20 28.55 6.89 -20.96
CA TYR A 20 28.91 6.24 -22.21
C TYR A 20 30.43 5.97 -22.25
N VAL A 21 30.84 4.70 -22.16
CA VAL A 21 32.23 4.27 -22.42
C VAL A 21 32.32 3.83 -23.89
N PRO A 22 33.02 4.57 -24.78
CA PRO A 22 33.20 4.17 -26.16
C PRO A 22 34.43 3.27 -26.31
N GLY A 23 34.26 2.17 -27.04
CA GLY A 23 35.40 1.47 -27.64
C GLY A 23 35.68 0.07 -27.08
N THR A 24 34.81 -0.88 -27.42
CA THR A 24 35.31 -2.20 -27.80
C THR A 24 34.46 -2.70 -28.96
N ARG A 25 34.91 -2.32 -30.17
CA ARG A 25 34.43 -2.89 -31.41
C ARG A 25 34.99 -4.30 -31.56
N ALA A 26 34.16 -5.13 -32.19
CA ALA A 26 34.51 -6.39 -32.85
C ALA A 26 34.76 -7.57 -31.91
N LEU A 27 33.77 -8.46 -31.81
CA LEU A 27 33.75 -9.75 -32.55
C LEU A 27 32.45 -10.49 -32.20
N GLY A 28 31.82 -11.11 -33.20
CA GLY A 28 30.85 -12.19 -32.95
C GLY A 28 29.37 -11.82 -33.12
N ILE A 29 28.98 -11.50 -34.35
CA ILE A 29 27.65 -11.87 -34.86
C ILE A 29 27.66 -13.40 -34.90
N HIS A 30 26.73 -14.06 -34.19
CA HIS A 30 26.35 -15.50 -34.21
C HIS A 30 26.21 -16.06 -32.79
N LEU A 31 25.07 -15.79 -32.13
CA LEU A 31 24.21 -16.84 -31.56
C LEU A 31 22.93 -16.20 -31.02
N PHE A 32 21.88 -16.19 -31.83
CA PHE A 32 20.52 -16.24 -31.30
C PHE A 32 20.29 -17.69 -30.84
N PRO A 33 20.08 -18.00 -29.55
CA PRO A 33 19.45 -19.25 -29.17
C PRO A 33 17.94 -19.07 -29.40
N ASP A 34 17.47 -19.85 -30.37
CA ASP A 34 16.08 -20.10 -30.71
C ASP A 34 15.20 -20.26 -29.44
N LEU A 35 14.33 -19.29 -29.18
CA LEU A 35 13.33 -19.29 -28.09
C LEU A 35 12.20 -20.33 -28.29
N ARG A 36 12.33 -21.27 -29.23
CA ARG A 36 11.35 -22.36 -29.48
C ARG A 36 11.61 -23.65 -28.69
N ARG A 37 12.39 -23.61 -27.61
CA ARG A 37 12.41 -24.69 -26.59
C ARG A 37 12.27 -24.12 -25.18
N ILE A 38 11.10 -23.59 -24.85
CA ILE A 38 10.62 -23.67 -23.47
C ILE A 38 9.64 -24.85 -23.43
N PRO A 39 9.97 -25.98 -22.80
CA PRO A 39 8.98 -27.01 -22.55
C PRO A 39 7.88 -26.41 -21.66
N ASN A 40 6.64 -26.48 -22.15
CA ASN A 40 5.44 -26.08 -21.42
C ASN A 40 5.43 -26.76 -20.03
N PRO A 41 5.36 -26.01 -18.91
CA PRO A 41 5.13 -26.62 -17.61
C PRO A 41 3.70 -27.18 -17.60
N ARG A 42 3.58 -28.47 -17.94
CA ARG A 42 2.33 -29.21 -17.80
C ARG A 42 1.80 -29.00 -16.37
N PRO A 43 0.55 -28.56 -16.17
CA PRO A 43 -0.05 -28.56 -14.84
C PRO A 43 -0.23 -30.01 -14.41
N GLN A 44 0.63 -30.48 -13.52
CA GLN A 44 0.47 -31.75 -12.81
C GLN A 44 -0.69 -31.56 -11.83
N HIS A 45 -1.93 -31.68 -12.31
CA HIS A 45 -3.09 -31.93 -11.47
C HIS A 45 -2.95 -33.33 -10.87
N HIS A 46 -2.13 -33.48 -9.83
CA HIS A 46 -2.25 -34.61 -8.92
C HIS A 46 -3.51 -34.39 -8.09
N HIS A 47 -4.65 -34.83 -8.66
CA HIS A 47 -5.82 -35.19 -7.89
C HIS A 47 -5.38 -36.28 -6.92
N SER A 48 -5.05 -35.87 -5.71
CA SER A 48 -4.96 -36.78 -4.57
C SER A 48 -6.39 -37.18 -4.28
N GLU A 49 -6.79 -38.32 -4.82
CA GLU A 49 -8.06 -38.96 -4.57
C GLU A 49 -8.10 -39.31 -3.07
N CYS A 50 -8.60 -38.37 -2.26
CA CYS A 50 -8.90 -38.59 -0.86
C CYS A 50 -10.18 -39.43 -0.78
N THR A 51 -10.04 -40.71 -1.12
CA THR A 51 -11.05 -41.73 -0.85
C THR A 51 -11.01 -42.01 0.64
N SER A 52 -11.88 -41.32 1.36
CA SER A 52 -12.18 -41.58 2.76
C SER A 52 -12.87 -42.95 2.88
N LYS A 53 -12.09 -44.02 2.97
CA LYS A 53 -12.55 -45.23 3.62
C LYS A 53 -12.69 -44.91 5.11
N PHE A 54 -13.91 -44.62 5.54
CA PHE A 54 -14.29 -44.64 6.95
C PHE A 54 -14.65 -46.09 7.32
N PRO A 55 -13.79 -46.85 8.03
CA PRO A 55 -14.28 -47.98 8.80
C PRO A 55 -15.00 -47.42 10.02
N ASN A 56 -16.32 -47.55 10.02
CA ASN A 56 -17.15 -47.29 11.18
C ASN A 56 -16.90 -48.37 12.24
N ASN A 57 -16.68 -47.92 13.47
CA ASN A 57 -16.70 -48.66 14.74
C ASN A 57 -15.51 -49.58 15.04
N LEU A 58 -14.66 -49.14 15.97
CA LEU A 58 -14.37 -49.91 17.17
C LEU A 58 -13.89 -48.94 18.27
N GLU A 59 -14.63 -48.91 19.38
CA GLU A 59 -14.29 -48.21 20.62
C GLU A 59 -12.83 -48.41 21.07
N SER A 60 -12.21 -47.34 21.56
CA SER A 60 -11.32 -47.42 22.74
C SER A 60 -11.38 -46.10 23.51
N PRO A 61 -11.81 -46.10 24.79
CA PRO A 61 -11.96 -44.90 25.61
C PRO A 61 -10.73 -44.59 26.45
N ASP A 62 -9.50 -44.65 25.92
CA ASP A 62 -8.30 -44.37 26.72
C ASP A 62 -7.22 -43.67 25.89
N SER A 63 -7.21 -42.33 25.87
CA SER A 63 -5.99 -41.53 26.03
C SER A 63 -6.20 -40.05 25.68
N ILE A 64 -5.70 -39.22 26.59
CA ILE A 64 -5.77 -37.78 26.59
C ILE A 64 -4.96 -37.20 25.42
N SER A 65 -5.62 -36.36 24.61
CA SER A 65 -5.07 -35.27 23.78
C SER A 65 -3.61 -35.40 23.32
N THR A 66 -3.37 -35.95 22.13
CA THR A 66 -2.16 -35.59 21.36
C THR A 66 -2.51 -35.62 19.88
N PHE A 67 -3.17 -34.57 19.40
CA PHE A 67 -2.97 -34.16 18.02
C PHE A 67 -1.58 -33.52 17.95
N PRO A 68 -0.65 -34.01 17.13
CA PRO A 68 0.64 -33.36 16.96
C PRO A 68 0.41 -31.95 16.39
N ASN A 69 0.63 -30.96 17.25
CA ASN A 69 0.70 -29.54 16.92
C ASN A 69 1.88 -29.30 15.97
N SER A 70 1.70 -29.34 14.65
CA SER A 70 2.77 -28.88 13.73
C SER A 70 2.33 -28.58 12.30
N ALA A 71 1.13 -28.05 12.07
CA ALA A 71 0.90 -27.19 10.92
C ALA A 71 0.81 -25.77 11.50
N MET A 72 1.72 -24.87 11.11
CA MET A 72 1.72 -23.47 11.57
C MET A 72 0.34 -22.86 11.36
N SER A 73 -0.49 -22.86 12.40
CA SER A 73 -1.87 -22.42 12.34
C SER A 73 -1.87 -20.90 12.20
N THR A 74 -2.50 -20.40 11.14
CA THR A 74 -2.66 -18.96 10.96
C THR A 74 -3.44 -18.42 12.17
N PRO A 75 -2.91 -17.44 12.92
CA PRO A 75 -3.62 -16.90 14.08
C PRO A 75 -4.98 -16.35 13.63
N LEU A 76 -6.03 -16.58 14.43
CA LEU A 76 -7.34 -15.99 14.15
C LEU A 76 -7.33 -14.50 14.53
N PHE A 77 -7.93 -13.68 13.68
CA PHE A 77 -8.02 -12.23 13.90
C PHE A 77 -8.78 -11.89 15.19
N TRP A 78 -9.93 -12.53 15.43
CA TRP A 78 -10.83 -12.20 16.54
C TRP A 78 -10.38 -12.75 17.90
N SER A 79 -9.42 -13.68 17.97
CA SER A 79 -8.90 -14.18 19.23
C SER A 79 -7.59 -13.52 19.64
N THR A 80 -6.74 -13.15 18.66
CA THR A 80 -5.40 -12.61 18.92
C THR A 80 -5.01 -11.54 17.89
N PRO A 81 -5.64 -10.35 17.90
CA PRO A 81 -5.49 -9.36 16.82
C PRO A 81 -4.05 -8.86 16.66
N LEU A 82 -3.33 -8.58 17.76
CA LEU A 82 -1.93 -8.14 17.72
C LEU A 82 -0.99 -9.24 17.18
N ARG A 83 -1.28 -10.50 17.52
CA ARG A 83 -0.52 -11.66 17.03
C ARG A 83 -0.77 -11.88 15.53
N TYR A 84 -2.00 -11.67 15.08
CA TYR A 84 -2.37 -11.71 13.67
C TYR A 84 -1.64 -10.64 12.85
N CYS A 85 -1.63 -9.38 13.30
CA CYS A 85 -0.92 -8.30 12.60
C CYS A 85 0.58 -8.59 12.44
N ARG A 86 1.25 -9.10 13.49
CA ARG A 86 2.68 -9.47 13.44
C ARG A 86 2.98 -10.67 12.53
N TRP A 87 2.01 -11.57 12.33
CA TRP A 87 2.13 -12.67 11.40
C TRP A 87 1.85 -12.20 9.96
N ALA A 88 0.77 -11.44 9.76
CA ALA A 88 0.33 -10.93 8.47
C ALA A 88 1.38 -10.01 7.82
N SER A 89 2.09 -9.19 8.60
CA SER A 89 3.14 -8.30 8.10
C SER A 89 4.35 -9.03 7.50
N ARG A 90 4.65 -10.25 7.96
CA ARG A 90 5.80 -11.06 7.50
C ARG A 90 5.41 -12.09 6.44
N GLU A 91 4.29 -12.78 6.61
CA GLU A 91 3.86 -13.87 5.71
C GLU A 91 3.13 -13.34 4.47
N ARG A 92 2.38 -12.23 4.59
CA ARG A 92 1.56 -11.66 3.50
C ARG A 92 1.73 -10.14 3.41
N PRO A 93 2.95 -9.64 3.14
CA PRO A 93 3.26 -8.21 3.19
C PRO A 93 2.41 -7.38 2.23
N ALA A 94 2.12 -7.89 1.03
CA ALA A 94 1.32 -7.18 0.04
C ALA A 94 -0.08 -6.83 0.54
N LEU A 95 -0.77 -7.75 1.21
CA LEU A 95 -2.13 -7.50 1.72
C LEU A 95 -2.11 -6.57 2.94
N TYR A 96 -1.20 -6.83 3.88
CA TYR A 96 -1.12 -6.07 5.13
C TYR A 96 -0.79 -4.59 4.87
N TRP A 97 0.27 -4.32 4.10
CA TRP A 97 0.71 -2.95 3.85
C TRP A 97 -0.20 -2.19 2.91
N SER A 98 -0.85 -2.84 1.95
CA SER A 98 -1.83 -2.17 1.08
C SER A 98 -3.00 -1.60 1.88
N VAL A 99 -3.50 -2.34 2.88
CA VAL A 99 -4.58 -1.86 3.73
C VAL A 99 -4.11 -0.72 4.63
N ILE A 100 -2.92 -0.83 5.24
CA ILE A 100 -2.41 0.21 6.13
C ILE A 100 -2.17 1.53 5.37
N ILE A 101 -1.53 1.46 4.21
CA ILE A 101 -1.24 2.65 3.41
C ILE A 101 -2.54 3.21 2.82
N GLY A 102 -3.47 2.35 2.40
CA GLY A 102 -4.80 2.75 1.94
C GLY A 102 -5.62 3.46 3.03
N LEU A 103 -5.53 3.01 4.28
CA LEU A 103 -6.19 3.66 5.42
C LEU A 103 -5.44 4.89 5.94
N ALA A 104 -4.13 4.98 5.74
CA ALA A 104 -3.35 6.13 6.17
C ALA A 104 -3.83 7.43 5.52
N GLY A 105 -4.22 7.43 4.24
CA GLY A 105 -4.73 8.61 3.53
C GLY A 105 -5.97 9.24 4.19
N PRO A 106 -7.07 8.49 4.37
CA PRO A 106 -8.26 8.98 5.06
C PRO A 106 -8.00 9.42 6.50
N VAL A 107 -7.15 8.69 7.24
CA VAL A 107 -6.79 9.06 8.62
C VAL A 107 -6.08 10.41 8.64
N VAL A 108 -5.11 10.61 7.76
CA VAL A 108 -4.37 11.88 7.64
C VAL A 108 -5.31 13.03 7.26
N MET A 109 -6.28 12.81 6.37
CA MET A 109 -7.29 13.83 6.01
C MET A 109 -8.14 14.29 7.21
N VAL A 110 -8.42 13.42 8.17
CA VAL A 110 -9.17 13.77 9.38
C VAL A 110 -8.27 14.41 10.44
N VAL A 111 -7.03 13.92 10.57
CA VAL A 111 -6.10 14.34 11.64
C VAL A 111 -5.36 15.64 11.30
N VAL A 112 -4.98 15.87 10.05
CA VAL A 112 -4.15 17.02 9.66
C VAL A 112 -4.87 18.37 9.80
N PRO A 113 -6.13 18.57 9.36
CA PRO A 113 -6.80 19.86 9.47
C PRO A 113 -6.91 20.42 10.89
N PRO A 114 -7.33 19.65 11.92
CA PRO A 114 -7.36 20.17 13.28
C PRO A 114 -5.94 20.44 13.81
N VAL A 115 -4.98 19.55 13.55
CA VAL A 115 -3.58 19.74 13.98
C VAL A 115 -2.97 21.01 13.39
N ARG A 116 -3.19 21.26 12.08
CA ARG A 116 -2.76 22.48 11.38
C ARG A 116 -3.37 23.75 12.01
N ARG A 117 -4.67 23.72 12.34
CA ARG A 117 -5.35 24.84 13.00
C ARG A 117 -4.86 25.08 14.43
N TYR A 118 -4.49 24.03 15.17
CA TYR A 118 -3.89 24.18 16.51
C TYR A 118 -2.51 24.85 16.46
N PHE A 119 -1.74 24.65 15.39
CA PHE A 119 -0.46 25.34 15.17
C PHE A 119 -0.60 26.77 14.63
N GLY A 120 -1.82 27.28 14.50
CA GLY A 120 -2.09 28.67 14.11
C GLY A 120 -2.09 28.92 12.60
N ASP A 121 -2.05 27.87 11.78
CA ASP A 121 -2.24 28.00 10.34
C ASP A 121 -3.74 28.17 10.04
N VAL A 122 -4.10 29.39 9.64
CA VAL A 122 -5.47 29.81 9.33
C VAL A 122 -5.77 29.51 7.88
N ASP A 123 -6.96 28.97 7.62
CA ASP A 123 -7.41 28.72 6.24
C ASP A 123 -7.51 30.04 5.46
N PRO A 124 -6.99 30.09 4.22
CA PRO A 124 -7.00 31.31 3.42
C PRO A 124 -8.43 31.76 3.13
N ALA A 125 -8.63 33.07 3.04
CA ALA A 125 -9.91 33.65 2.64
C ALA A 125 -10.31 33.16 1.23
N PRO A 126 -11.60 32.93 0.97
CA PRO A 126 -12.06 32.45 -0.33
C PRO A 126 -11.78 33.51 -1.42
N VAL A 127 -11.21 33.06 -2.53
CA VAL A 127 -10.97 33.92 -3.70
C VAL A 127 -12.33 34.33 -4.29
N PRO A 128 -12.57 35.62 -4.57
CA PRO A 128 -13.80 36.05 -5.20
C PRO A 128 -13.87 35.49 -6.64
N LEU A 129 -14.93 34.73 -6.92
CA LEU A 129 -15.19 34.17 -8.27
C LEU A 129 -15.87 35.18 -9.20
N THR A 130 -16.48 36.22 -8.62
CA THR A 130 -17.20 37.27 -9.32
C THR A 130 -16.72 38.63 -8.84
N TYR A 131 -16.92 39.64 -9.69
CA TYR A 131 -16.71 41.01 -9.26
C TYR A 131 -17.54 41.28 -7.99
N PRO A 132 -16.93 41.80 -6.91
CA PRO A 132 -17.63 42.00 -5.65
C PRO A 132 -18.64 43.14 -5.81
N VAL A 133 -19.92 42.78 -6.02
CA VAL A 133 -21.02 43.74 -6.08
C VAL A 133 -21.36 44.17 -4.66
N PRO A 134 -21.27 45.48 -4.32
CA PRO A 134 -21.71 45.97 -3.02
C PRO A 134 -23.19 45.67 -2.80
N THR A 135 -23.56 45.18 -1.62
CA THR A 135 -24.95 44.84 -1.26
C THR A 135 -25.81 46.06 -0.91
N GLY A 136 -25.24 47.26 -0.95
CA GLY A 136 -25.91 48.50 -0.58
C GLY A 136 -26.83 49.06 -1.68
N PRO A 137 -27.80 49.91 -1.29
CA PRO A 137 -28.61 50.65 -2.25
C PRO A 137 -27.74 51.56 -3.12
N ARG A 138 -28.16 51.78 -4.37
CA ARG A 138 -27.42 52.66 -5.30
C ARG A 138 -27.33 54.07 -4.73
N LYS A 139 -26.12 54.63 -4.72
CA LYS A 139 -25.87 56.02 -4.37
C LYS A 139 -25.95 56.87 -5.65
N GLN A 140 -26.76 57.93 -5.65
CA GLN A 140 -26.70 58.94 -6.70
C GLN A 140 -25.30 59.57 -6.70
N LEU A 141 -24.58 59.40 -7.80
CA LEU A 141 -23.25 59.98 -8.05
C LEU A 141 -23.45 61.24 -8.90
N SER A 142 -22.65 62.29 -8.69
CA SER A 142 -22.65 63.51 -9.50
C SER A 142 -21.22 63.83 -9.95
N GLY A 143 -21.05 64.47 -11.11
CA GLY A 143 -19.74 65.00 -11.54
C GLY A 143 -19.10 64.29 -12.75
N TYR A 144 -19.86 63.42 -13.41
CA TYR A 144 -19.53 62.80 -14.71
C TYR A 144 -20.78 62.86 -15.63
N ASP A 145 -21.64 63.84 -15.37
CA ASP A 145 -22.76 64.18 -16.22
C ASP A 145 -22.18 65.06 -17.36
N ASP A 146 -22.51 64.72 -18.62
CA ASP A 146 -21.89 65.27 -19.85
C ASP A 146 -21.73 66.81 -19.89
#